data_AF-A0AAV1QHF4-F1
#
_entry.id   AF-A0AAV1QHF4-F1
#
_cell.length_a   1.000
_cell.length_b   1.000
_cell.length_c   1.000
_cell.angle_alpha   90.00
_cell.angle_beta   90.00
_cell.angle_gamma   90.00
#
_symmetry.space_group_name_H-M   'P 1'
#
loop_
_entity.id
_entity.type
_entity.pdbx_description
1 polymer ?
#
loop_
_entity_poly.entity_id
_entity_poly.type
_entity_poly.pdbx_seq_one_letter_code
_entity_poly.pdbx_strand_id
1 'polypeptide(L)'
;MTGKPPKQDSSITVRNTKPCVSPGGETSDGNLLVNIREMMEEMHSDIISKFDMVVSQSVKREITAVLEPFERKLRSVGDTVSELERAANDHSDKLTELEAKVSTLTTLADSLTKKCDDLEGRSRWNNIRLLGLPEGSEGKQPTDFMAQLLHDLLGLQDKTSFVCLKLEGDCVY
;
A
#
# COMPACT_ATOMS: atom_id res chain seq x y z
N MET A 1 49.66 9.08 -44.36
CA MET A 1 51.05 9.45 -44.02
C MET A 1 51.86 8.18 -43.88
N THR A 2 52.56 7.87 -44.95
CA THR A 2 53.48 6.74 -45.12
C THR A 2 54.85 7.12 -44.58
N GLY A 3 55.48 6.26 -43.77
CA GLY A 3 56.85 6.48 -43.31
C GLY A 3 57.48 5.22 -42.75
N LYS A 4 58.04 4.39 -43.64
CA LYS A 4 59.14 3.46 -43.32
C LYS A 4 60.43 4.05 -43.92
N PRO A 5 61.62 3.57 -43.53
CA PRO A 5 62.60 4.19 -42.62
C PRO A 5 63.83 4.76 -43.38
N PRO A 6 64.87 5.29 -42.70
CA PRO A 6 66.22 5.34 -43.27
C PRO A 6 67.14 4.25 -42.69
N LYS A 7 67.85 3.57 -43.59
CA LYS A 7 69.04 2.75 -43.37
C LYS A 7 70.29 3.64 -43.45
N GLN A 8 71.37 3.28 -42.75
CA GLN A 8 72.78 3.28 -43.21
C GLN A 8 73.66 2.84 -42.03
N ASP A 9 74.26 1.65 -42.09
CA ASP A 9 75.57 1.32 -42.70
C ASP A 9 76.76 1.82 -41.88
N SER A 10 77.39 0.88 -41.19
CA SER A 10 78.83 0.91 -40.96
C SER A 10 79.32 -0.53 -40.80
N SER A 11 79.78 -1.06 -41.93
CA SER A 11 80.59 -2.26 -42.05
C SER A 11 81.93 -2.01 -41.37
N ILE A 12 82.29 -2.87 -40.40
CA ILE A 12 83.69 -3.06 -40.03
C ILE A 12 84.01 -4.53 -40.19
N THR A 13 84.71 -4.82 -41.28
CA THR A 13 85.42 -6.06 -41.54
C THR A 13 86.59 -6.16 -40.56
N VAL A 14 86.52 -7.05 -39.58
CA VAL A 14 87.70 -7.53 -38.87
C VAL A 14 88.00 -8.96 -39.31
N ARG A 15 89.23 -9.13 -39.76
CA ARG A 15 89.76 -10.32 -40.39
C ARG A 15 89.80 -11.49 -39.42
N ASN A 16 89.47 -12.64 -40.00
CA ASN A 16 89.55 -14.00 -39.49
C ASN A 16 90.88 -14.32 -38.79
N THR A 17 90.81 -14.76 -37.53
CA THR A 17 91.81 -15.63 -36.89
C THR A 17 91.09 -16.83 -36.27
N LYS A 18 91.08 -17.95 -37.00
CA LYS A 18 90.91 -19.31 -36.47
C LYS A 18 92.30 -19.85 -36.04
N PRO A 19 92.39 -20.97 -35.31
CA PRO A 19 91.59 -21.42 -34.17
C PRO A 19 92.49 -21.97 -33.04
N CYS A 20 92.03 -21.98 -31.79
CA CYS A 20 92.59 -22.88 -30.78
C CYS A 20 91.44 -23.54 -30.02
N VAL A 21 91.01 -24.69 -30.53
CA VAL A 21 90.32 -25.71 -29.74
C VAL A 21 91.37 -26.35 -28.85
N SER A 22 91.14 -26.37 -27.54
CA SER A 22 91.46 -27.53 -26.70
C SER A 22 90.82 -27.42 -25.30
N PRO A 23 90.63 -28.57 -24.63
CA PRO A 23 89.42 -28.88 -23.89
C PRO A 23 89.64 -29.01 -22.37
N GLY A 24 88.53 -28.93 -21.61
CA GLY A 24 88.44 -29.46 -20.25
C GLY A 24 88.34 -28.40 -19.16
N GLY A 25 87.22 -28.40 -18.41
CA GLY A 25 87.07 -27.61 -17.18
C GLY A 25 85.64 -27.22 -16.78
N GLU A 26 84.76 -28.20 -16.50
CA GLU A 26 83.85 -28.19 -15.32
C GLU A 26 82.77 -27.07 -15.16
N THR A 27 81.61 -27.26 -15.79
CA THR A 27 80.21 -27.25 -15.26
C THR A 27 79.73 -26.36 -14.07
N SER A 28 80.44 -25.35 -13.56
CA SER A 28 80.03 -24.64 -12.33
C SER A 28 79.21 -23.36 -12.54
N ASP A 29 79.56 -22.51 -13.51
CA ASP A 29 78.97 -21.17 -13.65
C ASP A 29 77.53 -21.15 -14.21
N GLY A 30 77.21 -22.09 -15.10
CA GLY A 30 75.84 -22.26 -15.64
C GLY A 30 74.85 -22.77 -14.60
N ASN A 31 75.32 -23.64 -13.69
CA ASN A 31 74.49 -24.17 -12.61
C ASN A 31 74.13 -23.08 -11.59
N LEU A 32 75.02 -22.13 -11.32
CA LEU A 32 74.73 -21.00 -10.42
C LEU A 32 73.62 -20.08 -10.98
N LEU A 33 73.65 -19.78 -12.28
CA LEU A 33 72.62 -18.96 -12.92
C LEU A 33 71.25 -19.66 -13.00
N VAL A 34 71.24 -20.98 -13.18
CA VAL A 34 70.02 -21.80 -13.13
C VAL A 34 69.42 -21.81 -11.73
N ASN A 35 70.25 -22.03 -10.70
CA ASN A 35 69.78 -22.00 -9.30
C ASN A 35 69.20 -20.62 -8.90
N ILE A 36 69.83 -19.53 -9.33
CA ILE A 36 69.33 -18.16 -9.08
C ILE A 36 68.00 -17.91 -9.80
N ARG A 37 67.84 -18.43 -11.02
CA ARG A 37 66.57 -18.37 -11.76
C ARG A 37 65.48 -19.15 -11.03
N GLU A 38 65.75 -20.38 -10.63
CA GLU A 38 64.80 -21.24 -9.91
C GLU A 38 64.35 -20.57 -8.60
N MET A 39 65.28 -20.00 -7.83
CA MET A 39 64.95 -19.25 -6.61
C MET A 39 64.09 -18.01 -6.88
N MET A 40 64.31 -17.30 -8.00
CA MET A 40 63.46 -16.16 -8.39
C MET A 40 62.07 -16.61 -8.85
N GLU A 41 61.95 -17.73 -9.57
CA GLU A 41 60.65 -18.27 -9.98
C GLU A 41 59.83 -18.78 -8.78
N GLU A 42 60.48 -19.41 -7.80
CA GLU A 42 59.84 -19.78 -6.54
C GLU A 42 59.36 -18.53 -5.77
N MET A 43 60.19 -17.50 -5.70
CA MET A 43 59.83 -16.23 -5.07
C MET A 43 58.68 -15.52 -5.80
N HIS A 44 58.67 -15.52 -7.13
CA HIS A 44 57.57 -14.98 -7.92
C HIS A 44 56.27 -15.75 -7.69
N SER A 45 56.35 -17.08 -7.66
CA SER A 45 55.22 -17.95 -7.35
C SER A 45 54.63 -17.64 -5.97
N ASP A 46 55.50 -17.51 -4.95
CA ASP A 46 55.10 -17.16 -3.59
C ASP A 46 54.44 -15.77 -3.50
N ILE A 47 55.00 -14.78 -4.21
CA ILE A 47 54.45 -13.41 -4.24
C ILE A 47 53.08 -13.40 -4.92
N ILE A 48 52.95 -14.06 -6.08
CA ILE A 48 51.68 -14.15 -6.81
C ILE A 48 50.62 -14.84 -5.93
N SER A 49 50.98 -15.96 -5.29
CA SER A 49 50.07 -16.68 -4.40
C SER A 49 49.62 -15.83 -3.21
N LYS A 50 50.55 -15.13 -2.55
CA LYS A 50 50.22 -14.24 -1.43
C LYS A 50 49.36 -13.07 -1.87
N PHE A 51 49.66 -12.47 -3.03
CA PHE A 51 48.87 -11.38 -3.58
C PHE A 51 47.44 -11.83 -3.90
N ASP A 52 47.28 -12.96 -4.59
CA ASP A 52 45.98 -13.52 -4.93
C ASP A 52 45.16 -13.84 -3.66
N MET A 53 45.81 -14.39 -2.63
CA MET A 53 45.19 -14.63 -1.34
C MET A 53 44.72 -13.34 -0.66
N VAL A 54 45.56 -12.30 -0.59
CA VAL A 54 45.20 -11.02 0.05
C VAL A 54 44.06 -10.34 -0.70
N VAL A 55 44.13 -10.29 -2.04
CA VAL A 55 43.08 -9.67 -2.86
C VAL A 55 41.77 -10.45 -2.73
N SER A 56 41.81 -11.78 -2.86
CA SER A 56 40.62 -12.64 -2.72
C SER A 56 39.98 -12.51 -1.33
N GLN A 57 40.79 -12.47 -0.27
CA GLN A 57 40.29 -12.25 1.09
C GLN A 57 39.70 -10.86 1.26
N SER A 58 40.34 -9.81 0.75
CA SER A 58 39.86 -8.44 0.86
C SER A 58 38.52 -8.26 0.13
N VAL A 59 38.43 -8.75 -1.12
CA VAL A 59 37.20 -8.70 -1.92
C VAL A 59 36.09 -9.49 -1.24
N LYS A 60 36.37 -10.70 -0.75
CA LYS A 60 35.37 -11.48 -0.02
C LYS A 60 34.86 -10.75 1.22
N ARG A 61 35.75 -10.13 2.01
CA ARG A 61 35.37 -9.37 3.21
C ARG A 61 34.48 -8.19 2.87
N GLU A 62 34.87 -7.37 1.89
CA GLU A 62 34.10 -6.20 1.44
C GLU A 62 32.71 -6.61 0.92
N ILE A 63 32.63 -7.64 0.07
CA ILE A 63 31.36 -8.14 -0.46
C ILE A 63 30.47 -8.68 0.66
N THR A 64 31.00 -9.51 1.56
CA THR A 64 30.23 -10.03 2.70
C THR A 64 29.76 -8.91 3.62
N ALA A 65 30.60 -7.90 3.86
CA ALA A 65 30.26 -6.76 4.71
C ALA A 65 29.09 -5.93 4.15
N VAL A 66 28.92 -5.86 2.83
CA VAL A 66 27.79 -5.17 2.20
C VAL A 66 26.56 -6.07 2.03
N LEU A 67 26.78 -7.34 1.67
CA LEU A 67 25.70 -8.28 1.37
C LEU A 67 24.90 -8.66 2.62
N GLU A 68 25.56 -8.91 3.76
CA GLU A 68 24.85 -9.31 5.00
C GLU A 68 23.85 -8.25 5.51
N PRO A 69 24.20 -6.95 5.61
CA PRO A 69 23.23 -5.91 5.94
C PRO A 69 22.11 -5.80 4.90
N PHE A 70 22.42 -5.98 3.62
CA PHE A 70 21.44 -5.88 2.55
C PHE A 70 20.41 -7.02 2.62
N GLU A 71 20.88 -8.26 2.80
CA GLU A 71 20.02 -9.42 3.03
C GLU A 71 19.15 -9.27 4.29
N ARG A 72 19.71 -8.71 5.38
CA ARG A 72 18.93 -8.41 6.59
C ARG A 72 17.84 -7.38 6.32
N LYS A 73 18.14 -6.32 5.57
CA LYS A 73 17.15 -5.32 5.17
C LYS A 73 16.08 -5.93 4.26
N LEU A 74 16.47 -6.77 3.30
CA LEU A 74 15.52 -7.47 2.43
C LEU A 74 14.57 -8.38 3.23
N ARG A 75 15.11 -9.17 4.17
CA ARG A 75 14.27 -9.98 5.07
C ARG A 75 13.32 -9.11 5.88
N SER A 76 13.83 -8.04 6.49
CA SER A 76 13.00 -7.10 7.26
C SER A 76 11.91 -6.47 6.41
N VAL A 77 12.20 -6.08 5.16
CA VAL A 77 11.19 -5.55 4.23
C VAL A 77 10.17 -6.63 3.90
N GLY A 78 10.60 -7.86 3.60
CA GLY A 78 9.72 -9.00 3.37
C GLY A 78 8.75 -9.23 4.53
N ASP A 79 9.26 -9.25 5.77
CA ASP A 79 8.45 -9.42 6.97
C ASP A 79 7.42 -8.29 7.12
N THR A 80 7.83 -7.03 6.90
CA THR A 80 6.91 -5.89 6.97
C THR A 80 5.83 -5.94 5.89
N VAL A 81 6.18 -6.38 4.68
CA VAL A 81 5.22 -6.52 3.58
C VAL A 81 4.20 -7.60 3.90
N SER A 82 4.64 -8.78 4.38
CA SER A 82 3.72 -9.85 4.76
C SER A 82 2.79 -9.45 5.90
N GLU A 83 3.27 -8.68 6.88
CA GLU A 83 2.42 -8.16 7.95
C GLU A 83 1.42 -7.12 7.44
N LEU A 84 1.83 -6.24 6.53
CA LEU A 84 0.93 -5.28 5.89
C LEU A 84 -0.14 -5.96 5.03
N GLU A 85 0.22 -7.00 4.28
CA GLU A 85 -0.73 -7.81 3.50
C GLU A 85 -1.75 -8.48 4.43
N ARG A 86 -1.30 -9.05 5.55
CA ARG A 86 -2.17 -9.64 6.56
C ARG A 86 -3.13 -8.61 7.17
N ALA A 87 -2.61 -7.44 7.55
CA ALA A 87 -3.42 -6.36 8.11
C ALA A 87 -4.42 -5.82 7.09
N ALA A 88 -4.03 -5.67 5.83
CA ALA A 88 -4.91 -5.24 4.75
C ALA A 88 -6.07 -6.21 4.52
N ASN A 89 -5.79 -7.52 4.54
CA ASN A 89 -6.84 -8.55 4.43
C ASN A 89 -7.81 -8.49 5.62
N ASP A 90 -7.30 -8.42 6.86
CA ASP A 90 -8.15 -8.29 8.05
C ASP A 90 -9.01 -7.01 8.03
N HIS A 91 -8.44 -5.90 7.54
CA HIS A 91 -9.19 -4.66 7.36
C HIS A 91 -10.25 -4.76 6.26
N SER A 92 -9.95 -5.44 5.15
CA SER A 92 -10.91 -5.69 4.08
C SER A 92 -12.10 -6.53 4.58
N ASP A 93 -11.84 -7.58 5.36
CA ASP A 93 -12.88 -8.43 5.95
C ASP A 93 -13.77 -7.63 6.90
N LYS A 94 -13.16 -6.82 7.79
CA LYS A 94 -13.87 -5.94 8.72
C LYS A 94 -14.70 -4.88 8.01
N LEU A 95 -14.19 -4.29 6.93
CA LEU A 95 -14.94 -3.33 6.12
C LEU A 95 -16.17 -3.99 5.51
N THR A 96 -16.01 -5.18 4.94
CA THR A 96 -17.13 -5.94 4.35
C THR A 96 -18.20 -6.25 5.40
N GLU A 97 -17.80 -6.64 6.62
CA GLU A 97 -18.72 -6.88 7.72
C GLU A 97 -19.47 -5.60 8.16
N LEU A 98 -18.75 -4.48 8.23
CA LEU A 98 -19.33 -3.18 8.58
C LEU A 98 -20.32 -2.70 7.52
N GLU A 99 -19.99 -2.83 6.23
CA GLU A 99 -20.88 -2.49 5.13
C GLU A 99 -22.18 -3.31 5.20
N ALA A 100 -22.09 -4.61 5.47
CA ALA A 100 -23.26 -5.47 5.66
C ALA A 100 -24.12 -5.03 6.86
N LYS A 101 -23.49 -4.68 7.98
CA LYS A 101 -24.18 -4.14 9.17
C LYS A 101 -24.88 -2.82 8.88
N VAL A 102 -24.20 -1.89 8.20
CA VAL A 102 -24.76 -0.58 7.84
C VAL A 102 -25.95 -0.75 6.88
N SER A 103 -25.85 -1.63 5.89
CA SER A 103 -26.96 -1.95 4.98
C SER A 103 -28.17 -2.51 5.75
N THR A 104 -27.93 -3.45 6.65
CA THR A 104 -28.98 -4.04 7.50
C THR A 104 -29.64 -3.00 8.40
N LEU A 105 -28.85 -2.13 9.03
CA LEU A 105 -29.37 -1.08 9.91
C LEU A 105 -30.15 -0.03 9.12
N THR A 106 -29.68 0.36 7.95
CA THR A 106 -30.38 1.31 7.07
C THR A 106 -31.74 0.77 6.67
N THR A 107 -31.81 -0.49 6.21
CA THR A 107 -33.08 -1.12 5.83
C THR A 107 -34.05 -1.25 7.00
N LEU A 108 -33.55 -1.57 8.20
CA LEU A 108 -34.36 -1.63 9.41
C LEU A 108 -34.89 -0.25 9.80
N ALA A 109 -34.05 0.78 9.74
CA ALA A 109 -34.44 2.16 10.00
C ALA A 109 -35.54 2.60 9.03
N ASP A 110 -35.38 2.38 7.72
CA ASP A 110 -36.40 2.71 6.72
C ASP A 110 -37.72 1.96 6.97
N SER A 111 -37.64 0.68 7.36
CA SER A 111 -38.82 -0.11 7.70
C SER A 111 -39.53 0.46 8.92
N LEU A 112 -38.78 0.85 9.95
CA LEU A 112 -39.33 1.40 11.18
C LEU A 112 -39.95 2.77 10.94
N THR A 113 -39.29 3.65 10.17
CA THR A 113 -39.84 4.95 9.76
C THR A 113 -41.17 4.78 9.04
N LYS A 114 -41.25 3.88 8.05
CA LYS A 114 -42.52 3.62 7.34
C LYS A 114 -43.63 3.11 8.26
N LYS A 115 -43.29 2.27 9.24
CA LYS A 115 -44.27 1.79 10.24
C LYS A 115 -44.73 2.92 11.17
N CYS A 116 -43.83 3.80 11.59
CA CYS A 116 -44.17 4.97 12.39
C CYS A 116 -45.09 5.92 11.61
N ASP A 117 -44.78 6.19 10.33
CA ASP A 117 -45.61 7.02 9.46
C ASP A 117 -47.01 6.42 9.26
N ASP A 118 -47.11 5.11 9.04
CA ASP A 118 -48.41 4.41 8.93
C ASP A 118 -49.21 4.53 10.23
N LEU A 119 -48.58 4.27 11.38
CA LEU A 119 -49.24 4.35 12.68
C LEU A 119 -49.69 5.78 13.01
N GLU A 120 -48.86 6.79 12.73
CA GLU A 120 -49.21 8.20 12.92
C GLU A 120 -50.36 8.60 11.98
N GLY A 121 -50.29 8.19 10.72
CA GLY A 121 -51.34 8.41 9.73
C GLY A 121 -52.67 7.81 10.17
N ARG A 122 -52.68 6.53 10.56
CA ARG A 122 -53.88 5.84 11.04
C ARG A 122 -54.42 6.41 12.35
N SER A 123 -53.53 6.81 13.26
CA SER A 123 -53.92 7.46 14.51
C SER A 123 -54.62 8.79 14.28
N ARG A 124 -54.29 9.50 13.20
CA ARG A 124 -54.88 10.81 12.86
C ARG A 124 -55.90 10.75 11.73
N TRP A 125 -56.15 9.58 11.13
CA TRP A 125 -56.98 9.47 9.93
C TRP A 125 -58.41 9.97 10.15
N ASN A 126 -58.96 9.71 11.33
CA ASN A 126 -60.30 10.18 11.68
C ASN A 126 -60.33 11.61 12.23
N ASN A 127 -59.19 12.31 12.26
CA ASN A 127 -59.12 13.66 12.79
C ASN A 127 -59.38 14.66 11.67
N ILE A 128 -60.40 15.51 11.84
CA ILE A 128 -60.74 16.59 10.92
C ILE A 128 -60.27 17.91 11.55
N ARG A 129 -59.57 18.75 10.77
CA ARG A 129 -59.15 20.09 11.19
C ARG A 129 -59.96 21.15 10.46
N LEU A 130 -60.69 21.97 11.21
CA LEU A 130 -61.41 23.14 10.70
C LEU A 130 -60.57 24.39 10.98
N LEU A 131 -60.27 25.16 9.92
CA LEU A 131 -59.44 26.37 9.98
C LEU A 131 -60.29 27.60 9.65
N GLY A 132 -59.92 28.76 10.23
CA GLY A 132 -60.59 30.04 9.95
C GLY A 132 -61.86 30.29 10.76
N LEU A 133 -62.09 29.53 11.84
CA LEU A 133 -63.15 29.84 12.79
C LEU A 133 -62.72 30.99 13.70
N PRO A 134 -63.56 32.03 13.89
CA PRO A 134 -63.26 33.09 14.83
C PRO A 134 -63.22 32.54 16.25
N GLU A 135 -62.21 32.94 17.01
CA GLU A 135 -61.99 32.48 18.38
C GLU A 135 -63.20 32.79 19.28
N GLY A 136 -63.54 31.83 20.16
CA GLY A 136 -64.65 31.96 21.10
C GLY A 136 -66.06 31.77 20.50
N SER A 137 -66.18 31.51 19.19
CA SER A 137 -67.48 31.23 18.54
C SER A 137 -68.17 29.96 19.04
N GLU A 138 -67.41 29.02 19.57
CA GLU A 138 -67.88 27.75 20.13
C GLU A 138 -68.66 27.88 21.46
N GLY A 139 -68.46 28.98 22.21
CA GLY A 139 -69.12 29.21 23.49
C GLY A 139 -68.80 28.14 24.55
N LYS A 140 -69.83 27.72 25.32
CA LYS A 140 -69.68 26.75 26.43
C LYS A 140 -69.81 25.28 26.02
N GLN A 141 -70.28 25.01 24.80
CA GLN A 141 -70.54 23.66 24.29
C GLN A 141 -69.97 23.51 22.87
N PRO A 142 -68.64 23.33 22.75
CA PRO A 142 -67.97 23.24 21.44
C PRO A 142 -68.47 22.09 20.56
N THR A 143 -68.81 20.95 21.16
CA THR A 143 -69.32 19.78 20.42
C THR A 143 -70.65 20.07 19.72
N ASP A 144 -71.57 20.77 20.40
CA ASP A 144 -72.89 21.11 19.85
C ASP A 144 -72.78 22.18 18.76
N PHE A 145 -71.91 23.18 18.97
CA PHE A 145 -71.57 24.18 17.95
C PHE A 145 -71.02 23.52 16.68
N MET A 146 -70.05 22.61 16.81
CA MET A 146 -69.46 21.92 15.68
C MET A 146 -70.48 21.03 14.95
N ALA A 147 -71.38 20.36 15.68
CA ALA A 147 -72.45 19.57 15.08
C ALA A 147 -73.40 20.45 14.25
N GLN A 148 -73.78 21.64 14.76
CA GLN A 148 -74.60 22.61 14.02
C GLN A 148 -73.88 23.20 12.81
N LEU A 149 -72.62 23.61 12.97
CA LEU A 149 -71.80 24.13 11.88
C LEU A 149 -71.68 23.13 10.73
N LEU A 150 -71.41 21.86 11.04
CA LEU A 150 -71.32 20.81 10.02
C LEU A 150 -72.68 20.52 9.37
N HIS A 151 -73.76 20.54 10.15
CA HIS A 151 -75.11 20.37 9.63
C HIS A 151 -75.46 21.46 8.62
N ASP A 152 -75.18 22.72 8.94
CA ASP A 152 -75.45 23.87 8.09
C ASP A 152 -74.55 23.90 6.86
N LEU A 153 -73.27 23.56 7.00
CA LEU A 153 -72.30 23.53 5.89
C LEU A 153 -72.61 22.41 4.88
N LEU A 154 -73.06 21.24 5.35
CA LEU A 154 -73.34 20.07 4.51
C LEU A 154 -74.79 20.00 4.02
N GLY A 155 -75.68 20.87 4.52
CA GLY A 155 -77.09 20.92 4.09
C GLY A 155 -77.87 19.65 4.43
N LEU A 156 -77.56 19.01 5.56
CA LEU A 156 -78.22 17.77 5.99
C LEU A 156 -79.68 18.06 6.34
N GLN A 157 -80.62 17.26 5.82
CA GLN A 157 -82.06 17.56 5.92
C GLN A 157 -82.75 16.93 7.15
N ASP A 158 -82.04 16.16 7.99
CA ASP A 158 -82.60 15.51 9.16
C ASP A 158 -81.69 15.58 10.40
N LYS A 159 -82.26 15.99 11.54
CA LYS A 159 -81.57 16.05 12.86
C LYS A 159 -81.35 14.68 13.53
N THR A 160 -81.58 13.57 12.82
CA THR A 160 -81.74 12.24 13.41
C THR A 160 -80.46 11.41 13.48
N SER A 161 -79.34 11.91 12.96
CA SER A 161 -78.05 11.21 13.04
C SER A 161 -77.21 11.73 14.21
N PHE A 162 -77.02 10.92 15.24
CA PHE A 162 -76.07 11.22 16.32
C PHE A 162 -74.63 11.15 15.77
N VAL A 163 -74.01 12.30 15.56
CA VAL A 163 -72.57 12.38 15.25
C VAL A 163 -71.82 12.49 16.58
N CYS A 164 -71.13 11.42 16.97
CA CYS A 164 -70.27 11.44 18.15
C CYS A 164 -68.97 12.16 17.79
N LEU A 165 -68.92 13.46 18.03
CA LEU A 165 -67.71 14.26 17.89
C LEU A 165 -66.94 14.21 19.21
N LYS A 166 -65.72 13.68 19.15
CA LYS A 166 -64.76 13.82 20.24
C LYS A 166 -63.78 14.92 19.86
N LEU A 167 -63.81 16.01 20.63
CA LEU A 167 -62.86 17.10 20.48
C LEU A 167 -61.62 16.78 21.32
N GLU A 168 -60.47 16.70 20.68
CA GLU A 168 -59.17 16.51 21.33
C GLU A 168 -58.28 17.72 20.99
N GLY A 169 -57.91 18.48 22.02
CA GLY A 169 -57.05 19.66 21.93
C GLY A 169 -57.46 20.73 22.93
N ASP A 170 -56.47 21.39 23.53
CA ASP A 170 -56.69 22.69 24.14
C ASP A 170 -56.89 23.69 22.99
N CYS A 171 -57.88 24.60 23.10
CA CYS A 171 -57.87 25.82 22.31
C CYS A 171 -56.57 26.55 22.69
N VAL A 172 -55.51 26.34 21.92
CA VAL A 172 -54.22 26.96 22.19
C VAL A 172 -54.35 28.45 21.85
N TYR A 173 -54.27 29.28 22.89
CA TYR A 173 -54.23 30.74 22.86
C TYR A 173 -52.95 31.27 22.21
#